data_AF-A0A7X9HMK9-F1
#
_entry.id   AF-A0A7X9HMK9-F1
#
_cell.length_a   1.000
_cell.length_b   1.000
_cell.length_c   1.000
_cell.angle_alpha   90.00
_cell.angle_beta   90.00
_cell.angle_gamma   90.00
#
_symmetry.space_group_name_H-M   'P 1'
#
loop_
_entity.id
_entity.type
_entity.pdbx_description
1 polymer ?
#
loop_
_entity_poly.entity_id
_entity_poly.type
_entity_poly.pdbx_seq_one_letter_code
_entity_poly.pdbx_strand_id
1 'polypeptide(L)'
;MKKIAPLFVISLVLGACATGTDDGAVMSKAPAIGKADSTDEADRSCRVILRTIGRNPGGEDYETDCSGGECMYVWRGSIGVADSVPAGYTVRVMYHLTSNPQWWEVVADPAQDGPGYKNYSFAISEHLFGPSTPDRDQLSIELIAVLVRADGSRLFDHNQYQGDFENTVLSAANSYFGSCRGFCLPEVGRIDFFESYSHYATGPRRQGAYLEVNFDLDRLPECRNTHNGYPAWDTRANLLFHPGEQLFSGSVRQFVTDNGRPTNQATEVPFWVQIPNDATEVEIWFENFSGAGSTCHTWDSNYGQNYRFEIWPPADSPRCRDVEKETGAHTEDYRMAHNESYCLPYDVADQLDADNCEFFVDGFGDGFVGHYGIPFRWLLAYLKVLPAAGEVQNAGLFVRYHDNISGRDEQRFLIGIEEAPGVFRAGFAYQQAGVQMMEARDKSVTAYAFFIDVRRGDRVVRLWHSRHGANYTLPDAFDLPTYNESIPYGHLLWADAAALVLESRRACQ
;
A
#
# COMPACT_ATOMS: atom_id res chain seq x y z
N MET A 1 -25.79 28.00 32.96
CA MET A 1 -25.05 27.11 32.05
C MET A 1 -23.91 26.45 32.83
N LYS A 2 -24.08 25.19 33.23
CA LYS A 2 -23.08 24.44 34.00
C LYS A 2 -22.07 23.82 33.03
N LYS A 3 -20.78 24.15 33.20
CA LYS A 3 -19.68 23.50 32.47
C LYS A 3 -19.49 22.09 33.04
N ILE A 4 -19.67 21.08 32.19
CA ILE A 4 -19.34 19.68 32.48
C ILE A 4 -17.89 19.50 32.05
N ALA A 5 -17.01 19.17 32.99
CA ALA A 5 -15.63 18.80 32.72
C ALA A 5 -15.57 17.33 32.26
N PRO A 6 -14.76 16.97 31.25
CA PRO A 6 -14.59 15.58 30.85
C PRO A 6 -13.73 14.86 31.89
N LEU A 7 -14.28 13.78 32.44
CA LEU A 7 -13.58 12.86 33.33
C LEU A 7 -12.75 11.90 32.45
N PHE A 8 -11.44 12.12 32.38
CA PHE A 8 -10.51 11.18 31.75
C PHE A 8 -10.41 9.92 32.63
N VAL A 9 -10.99 8.81 32.17
CA VAL A 9 -10.80 7.49 32.77
C VAL A 9 -9.47 6.94 32.27
N ILE A 10 -8.44 7.00 33.12
CA ILE A 10 -7.19 6.29 32.91
C ILE A 10 -7.47 4.80 33.12
N SER A 11 -7.58 4.04 32.03
CA SER A 11 -7.59 2.57 32.10
C SER A 11 -6.17 2.10 32.40
N LEU A 12 -5.92 1.75 33.67
CA LEU A 12 -4.76 0.94 34.03
C LEU A 12 -4.92 -0.45 33.37
N VAL A 13 -4.12 -0.73 32.35
CA VAL A 13 -3.96 -2.09 31.84
C VAL A 13 -3.16 -2.88 32.88
N LEU A 14 -3.88 -3.53 33.79
CA LEU A 14 -3.31 -4.60 34.62
C LEU A 14 -2.94 -5.73 33.64
N GLY A 15 -1.65 -5.99 33.46
CA GLY A 15 -1.16 -7.17 32.76
C GLY A 15 -1.72 -8.41 33.46
N ALA A 16 -2.77 -8.98 32.88
CA ALA A 16 -3.29 -10.26 33.30
C ALA A 16 -2.17 -11.27 33.08
N CYS A 17 -1.70 -11.89 34.16
CA CYS A 17 -0.95 -13.13 34.06
C CYS A 17 -1.91 -14.12 33.37
N ALA A 18 -1.72 -14.35 32.07
CA ALA A 18 -2.45 -15.36 31.33
C ALA A 18 -2.25 -16.68 32.09
N THR A 19 -3.31 -17.18 32.70
CA THR A 19 -3.37 -18.55 33.17
C THR A 19 -3.13 -19.42 31.96
N GLY A 20 -1.98 -20.12 31.92
CA GLY A 20 -1.60 -20.99 30.80
C GLY A 20 -2.81 -21.80 30.36
N THR A 21 -3.23 -21.57 29.13
CA THR A 21 -4.21 -22.40 28.45
C THR A 21 -3.65 -23.83 28.37
N ASP A 22 -4.51 -24.85 28.25
CA ASP A 22 -4.03 -26.20 27.97
C ASP A 22 -3.27 -26.18 26.63
N ASP A 23 -1.94 -26.07 26.69
CA ASP A 23 -1.04 -25.78 25.55
C ASP A 23 -0.73 -27.01 24.67
N GLY A 24 -1.44 -28.12 24.88
CA GLY A 24 -1.25 -29.37 24.14
C GLY A 24 -2.03 -29.42 22.82
N ALA A 25 -1.57 -30.24 21.88
CA ALA A 25 -2.30 -30.49 20.65
C ALA A 25 -3.56 -31.34 20.94
N VAL A 26 -4.69 -30.92 20.37
CA VAL A 26 -5.96 -31.65 20.51
C VAL A 26 -6.30 -32.33 19.19
N MET A 27 -6.77 -33.58 19.27
CA MET A 27 -7.23 -34.32 18.11
C MET A 27 -8.44 -33.63 17.45
N SER A 28 -8.39 -33.41 16.14
CA SER A 28 -9.45 -32.71 15.39
C SER A 28 -9.94 -33.54 14.20
N LYS A 29 -11.14 -33.20 13.70
CA LYS A 29 -11.68 -33.80 12.46
C LYS A 29 -11.07 -33.08 11.27
N ALA A 30 -10.73 -33.82 10.22
CA ALA A 30 -10.27 -33.25 8.96
C ALA A 30 -11.23 -32.15 8.43
N PRO A 31 -10.72 -31.15 7.69
CA PRO A 31 -11.57 -30.17 7.00
C PRO A 31 -12.60 -30.87 6.10
N ALA A 32 -13.85 -30.43 6.19
CA ALA A 32 -15.00 -31.02 5.50
C ALA A 32 -15.72 -29.98 4.63
N ILE A 33 -14.95 -29.09 3.98
CA ILE A 33 -15.48 -27.98 3.17
C ILE A 33 -16.37 -28.53 2.03
N GLY A 34 -17.51 -27.89 1.79
CA GLY A 34 -18.43 -28.23 0.69
C GLY A 34 -19.25 -29.52 0.88
N LYS A 35 -19.13 -30.24 2.00
CA LYS A 35 -20.02 -31.36 2.32
C LYS A 35 -21.38 -30.85 2.81
N ALA A 36 -22.45 -31.51 2.40
CA ALA A 36 -23.83 -31.05 2.67
C ALA A 36 -24.19 -30.96 4.16
N ASP A 37 -23.52 -31.72 5.01
CA ASP A 37 -23.70 -31.77 6.47
C ASP A 37 -22.62 -31.00 7.24
N SER A 38 -21.69 -30.36 6.54
CA SER A 38 -20.58 -29.63 7.14
C SER A 38 -20.91 -28.14 7.29
N THR A 39 -20.40 -27.55 8.37
CA THR A 39 -20.42 -26.10 8.62
C THR A 39 -19.06 -25.47 8.36
N ASP A 40 -18.14 -26.20 7.74
CA ASP A 40 -16.83 -25.69 7.35
C ASP A 40 -16.93 -24.83 6.09
N GLU A 41 -16.34 -23.63 6.15
CA GLU A 41 -16.29 -22.66 5.06
C GLU A 41 -14.83 -22.41 4.64
N ALA A 42 -14.62 -22.18 3.34
CA ALA A 42 -13.36 -21.66 2.83
C ALA A 42 -13.38 -20.12 2.85
N ASP A 43 -12.37 -19.52 3.47
CA ASP A 43 -12.18 -18.08 3.47
C ASP A 43 -11.54 -17.63 2.16
N ARG A 44 -12.29 -16.80 1.43
CA ARG A 44 -11.87 -16.14 0.18
C ARG A 44 -11.93 -14.61 0.31
N SER A 45 -12.13 -14.12 1.53
CA SER A 45 -12.35 -12.71 1.83
C SER A 45 -11.34 -12.17 2.82
N CYS A 46 -10.19 -12.83 2.95
CA CYS A 46 -9.07 -12.38 3.78
C CYS A 46 -9.42 -12.17 5.26
N ARG A 47 -10.37 -12.93 5.81
CA ARG A 47 -10.76 -12.88 7.24
C ARG A 47 -9.75 -13.58 8.13
N VAL A 48 -9.11 -14.64 7.64
CA VAL A 48 -8.05 -15.38 8.34
C VAL A 48 -6.96 -15.78 7.37
N ILE A 49 -5.70 -15.52 7.73
CA ILE A 49 -4.55 -15.79 6.86
C ILE A 49 -3.41 -16.36 7.69
N LEU A 50 -2.89 -17.51 7.29
CA LEU A 50 -1.61 -18.01 7.76
C LEU A 50 -0.49 -17.15 7.17
N ARG A 51 0.12 -16.28 7.99
CA ARG A 51 1.14 -15.34 7.53
C ARG A 51 2.47 -16.02 7.28
N THR A 52 2.96 -16.78 8.27
CA THR A 52 4.23 -17.48 8.21
C THR A 52 4.19 -18.76 9.04
N ILE A 53 5.03 -19.73 8.69
CA ILE A 53 5.31 -20.92 9.48
C ILE A 53 6.66 -21.52 9.06
N GLY A 54 7.44 -21.98 10.02
CA GLY A 54 8.66 -22.74 9.74
C GLY A 54 9.37 -23.19 11.00
N ARG A 55 10.56 -23.74 10.83
CA ARG A 55 11.48 -24.06 11.94
C ARG A 55 12.20 -22.79 12.35
N ASN A 56 12.19 -22.47 13.64
CA ASN A 56 12.98 -21.37 14.17
C ASN A 56 14.42 -21.84 14.46
N PRO A 57 15.46 -21.06 14.10
CA PRO A 57 16.83 -21.35 14.50
C PRO A 57 16.98 -21.40 16.03
N GLY A 58 17.74 -22.36 16.53
CA GLY A 58 18.01 -22.56 17.96
C GLY A 58 19.41 -23.14 18.18
N GLY A 59 20.31 -22.37 18.78
CA GLY A 59 21.71 -22.79 18.99
C GLY A 59 22.45 -23.01 17.67
N GLU A 60 22.98 -24.22 17.47
CA GLU A 60 23.67 -24.63 16.23
C GLU A 60 22.72 -25.25 15.18
N ASP A 61 21.44 -25.48 15.51
CA ASP A 61 20.44 -26.09 14.62
C ASP A 61 19.08 -25.35 14.75
N TYR A 62 17.97 -26.09 14.85
CA TYR A 62 16.63 -25.55 15.06
C TYR A 62 16.16 -25.76 16.51
N GLU A 63 15.17 -24.98 16.91
CA GLU A 63 14.48 -25.15 18.19
C GLU A 63 13.83 -26.55 18.28
N THR A 64 14.02 -27.21 19.42
CA THR A 64 13.45 -28.53 19.70
C THR A 64 12.77 -28.58 21.05
N ASP A 65 11.70 -29.37 21.15
CA ASP A 65 11.04 -29.73 22.40
C ASP A 65 11.32 -31.21 22.71
N CYS A 66 12.00 -31.46 23.83
CA CYS A 66 12.37 -32.80 24.28
C CYS A 66 11.60 -33.23 25.55
N SER A 67 10.54 -32.50 25.94
CA SER A 67 9.78 -32.76 27.16
C SER A 67 9.10 -34.15 27.16
N GLY A 68 8.77 -34.67 25.97
CA GLY A 68 8.18 -36.00 25.77
C GLY A 68 9.17 -37.17 25.70
N GLY A 69 10.47 -36.94 25.93
CA GLY A 69 11.52 -37.96 25.89
C GLY A 69 12.20 -38.16 24.52
N GLU A 70 11.49 -37.93 23.41
CA GLU A 70 12.07 -37.73 22.08
C GLU A 70 12.07 -36.23 21.75
N CYS A 71 13.15 -35.72 21.16
CA CYS A 71 13.24 -34.32 20.75
C CYS A 71 12.52 -34.11 19.42
N MET A 72 11.49 -33.28 19.43
CA MET A 72 10.71 -32.87 18.26
C MET A 72 11.14 -31.49 17.79
N TYR A 73 11.07 -31.20 16.49
CA TYR A 73 11.22 -29.82 16.02
C TYR A 73 10.05 -28.96 16.52
N VAL A 74 10.35 -27.72 16.92
CA VAL A 74 9.32 -26.71 17.20
C VAL A 74 9.10 -25.87 15.95
N TRP A 75 7.85 -25.84 15.50
CA TRP A 75 7.43 -25.07 14.35
C TRP A 75 6.66 -23.86 14.82
N ARG A 76 7.11 -22.66 14.46
CA ARG A 76 6.51 -21.41 14.89
C ARG A 76 5.94 -20.66 13.69
N GLY A 77 4.81 -20.04 13.91
CA GLY A 77 4.13 -19.29 12.87
C GLY A 77 3.25 -18.18 13.41
N SER A 78 2.64 -17.47 12.48
CA SER A 78 1.72 -16.38 12.77
C SER A 78 0.48 -16.44 11.89
N ILE A 79 -0.64 -16.01 12.45
CA ILE A 79 -1.95 -15.92 11.80
C ILE A 79 -2.42 -14.48 11.92
N GLY A 80 -2.86 -13.90 10.81
CA GLY A 80 -3.56 -12.62 10.80
C GLY A 80 -5.07 -12.85 10.76
N VAL A 81 -5.82 -12.19 11.63
CA VAL A 81 -7.28 -12.18 11.63
C VAL A 81 -7.77 -10.77 11.38
N ALA A 82 -8.57 -10.57 10.33
CA ALA A 82 -8.97 -9.23 9.92
C ALA A 82 -9.74 -8.51 11.04
N ASP A 83 -9.55 -7.20 11.18
CA ASP A 83 -10.23 -6.38 12.21
C ASP A 83 -11.77 -6.42 12.08
N SER A 84 -12.27 -6.73 10.89
CA SER A 84 -13.70 -6.90 10.59
C SER A 84 -14.29 -8.19 11.16
N VAL A 85 -13.47 -9.15 11.58
CA VAL A 85 -13.94 -10.39 12.23
C VAL A 85 -14.46 -10.05 13.63
N PRO A 86 -15.73 -10.38 13.96
CA PRO A 86 -16.30 -10.13 15.27
C PRO A 86 -15.49 -10.80 16.39
N ALA A 87 -15.57 -10.26 17.61
CA ALA A 87 -15.04 -10.95 18.77
C ALA A 87 -15.76 -12.30 19.01
N GLY A 88 -15.09 -13.22 19.70
CA GLY A 88 -15.66 -14.51 20.10
C GLY A 88 -15.26 -15.70 19.22
N TYR A 89 -14.44 -15.50 18.19
CA TYR A 89 -13.77 -16.58 17.48
C TYR A 89 -12.53 -17.03 18.26
N THR A 90 -12.25 -18.34 18.25
CA THR A 90 -10.94 -18.86 18.65
C THR A 90 -10.07 -19.05 17.42
N VAL A 91 -8.84 -18.57 17.47
CA VAL A 91 -7.86 -18.73 16.39
C VAL A 91 -7.06 -20.00 16.65
N ARG A 92 -7.00 -20.87 15.64
CA ARG A 92 -6.27 -22.15 15.73
C ARG A 92 -5.48 -22.40 14.47
N VAL A 93 -4.51 -23.30 14.56
CA VAL A 93 -3.91 -23.95 13.40
C VAL A 93 -4.24 -25.44 13.46
N MET A 94 -4.65 -26.01 12.33
CA MET A 94 -4.83 -27.44 12.16
C MET A 94 -3.66 -28.00 11.36
N TYR A 95 -3.17 -29.18 11.72
CA TYR A 95 -2.04 -29.81 11.04
C TYR A 95 -2.07 -31.34 11.11
N HIS A 96 -1.33 -31.97 10.19
CA HIS A 96 -0.96 -33.39 10.28
C HIS A 96 0.27 -33.70 9.42
N LEU A 97 0.87 -34.88 9.64
CA LEU A 97 1.82 -35.44 8.69
C LEU A 97 1.05 -35.98 7.49
N THR A 98 1.50 -35.69 6.28
CA THR A 98 0.88 -36.22 5.04
C THR A 98 0.79 -37.75 4.99
N SER A 99 1.66 -38.45 5.72
CA SER A 99 1.66 -39.91 5.89
C SER A 99 0.64 -40.43 6.93
N ASN A 100 0.01 -39.54 7.71
CA ASN A 100 -0.95 -39.86 8.75
C ASN A 100 -2.25 -39.03 8.56
N PRO A 101 -3.42 -39.65 8.34
CA PRO A 101 -4.66 -38.92 8.12
C PRO A 101 -5.22 -38.23 9.38
N GLN A 102 -4.64 -38.46 10.56
CA GLN A 102 -5.13 -37.89 11.81
C GLN A 102 -4.73 -36.40 11.93
N TRP A 103 -5.74 -35.55 12.02
CA TRP A 103 -5.56 -34.11 12.24
C TRP A 103 -5.45 -33.76 13.73
N TRP A 104 -4.64 -32.75 13.99
CA TRP A 104 -4.42 -32.12 15.29
C TRP A 104 -4.64 -30.62 15.17
N GLU A 105 -4.98 -29.97 16.28
CA GLU A 105 -5.10 -28.51 16.35
C GLU A 105 -4.46 -27.95 17.62
N VAL A 106 -3.90 -26.74 17.51
CA VAL A 106 -3.46 -25.93 18.66
C VAL A 106 -4.11 -24.55 18.60
N VAL A 107 -4.32 -23.95 19.77
CA VAL A 107 -4.79 -22.57 19.89
C VAL A 107 -3.62 -21.62 19.57
N ALA A 108 -3.90 -20.53 18.88
CA ALA A 108 -2.94 -19.46 18.66
C ALA A 108 -3.19 -18.32 19.67
N ASP A 109 -2.11 -17.79 20.23
CA ASP A 109 -2.15 -16.72 21.22
C ASP A 109 -2.10 -15.34 20.56
N PRO A 110 -2.79 -14.32 21.11
CA PRO A 110 -2.64 -12.95 20.64
C PRO A 110 -1.17 -12.51 20.61
N ALA A 111 -0.78 -11.88 19.51
CA ALA A 111 0.54 -11.30 19.29
C ALA A 111 0.42 -9.79 19.05
N GLN A 112 1.52 -9.13 18.68
CA GLN A 112 1.50 -7.71 18.36
C GLN A 112 0.67 -7.48 17.09
N ASP A 113 -0.42 -6.71 17.22
CA ASP A 113 -1.30 -6.35 16.12
C ASP A 113 -0.56 -5.58 15.01
N GLY A 114 -1.05 -5.75 13.78
CA GLY A 114 -0.59 -5.01 12.62
C GLY A 114 -1.76 -4.24 11.98
N PRO A 115 -1.48 -3.42 10.95
CA PRO A 115 -2.54 -2.78 10.20
C PRO A 115 -3.50 -3.83 9.62
N GLY A 116 -4.80 -3.62 9.77
CA GLY A 116 -5.86 -4.47 9.21
C GLY A 116 -6.10 -5.80 9.90
N TYR A 117 -5.20 -6.24 10.77
CA TYR A 117 -5.19 -7.59 11.31
C TYR A 117 -4.74 -7.64 12.76
N LYS A 118 -5.52 -8.35 13.56
CA LYS A 118 -5.07 -8.89 14.84
C LYS A 118 -4.17 -10.06 14.57
N ASN A 119 -2.95 -10.00 15.09
CA ASN A 119 -1.99 -11.07 14.86
C ASN A 119 -2.06 -12.06 16.02
N TYR A 120 -1.85 -13.32 15.67
CA TYR A 120 -1.75 -14.43 16.61
C TYR A 120 -0.47 -15.20 16.30
N SER A 121 0.20 -15.69 17.34
CA SER A 121 1.35 -16.58 17.22
C SER A 121 1.00 -17.96 17.73
N PHE A 122 1.62 -18.98 17.15
CA PHE A 122 1.45 -20.36 17.62
C PHE A 122 2.78 -21.11 17.55
N ALA A 123 2.84 -22.22 18.29
CA ALA A 123 3.90 -23.21 18.19
C ALA A 123 3.28 -24.62 18.12
N ILE A 124 3.84 -25.49 17.29
CA ILE A 124 3.50 -26.92 17.24
C ILE A 124 4.77 -27.75 17.35
N SER A 125 4.72 -28.86 18.07
CA SER A 125 5.84 -29.80 18.26
C SER A 125 5.34 -31.25 18.37
N GLU A 126 4.18 -31.45 19.01
CA GLU A 126 3.54 -32.75 19.18
C GLU A 126 3.13 -33.39 17.84
N HIS A 127 3.16 -34.72 17.77
CA HIS A 127 2.69 -35.52 16.61
C HIS A 127 3.38 -35.25 15.27
N LEU A 128 4.56 -34.62 15.28
CA LEU A 128 5.36 -34.33 14.09
C LEU A 128 6.62 -35.21 14.03
N PHE A 129 7.75 -34.65 13.60
CA PHE A 129 9.05 -35.33 13.60
C PHE A 129 10.14 -34.41 14.14
N GLY A 130 11.27 -35.00 14.52
CA GLY A 130 12.41 -34.30 15.09
C GLY A 130 13.73 -34.61 14.40
N PRO A 131 14.86 -34.11 14.95
CA PRO A 131 16.18 -34.37 14.40
C PRO A 131 16.54 -35.86 14.32
N SER A 132 16.02 -36.71 15.22
CA SER A 132 16.32 -38.15 15.22
C SER A 132 15.44 -38.98 14.29
N THR A 133 14.41 -38.39 13.67
CA THR A 133 13.46 -39.14 12.85
C THR A 133 14.11 -39.65 11.56
N PRO A 134 14.09 -40.97 11.28
CA PRO A 134 14.58 -41.54 10.03
C PRO A 134 13.83 -40.98 8.82
N ASP A 135 14.54 -40.82 7.70
CA ASP A 135 13.99 -40.36 6.43
C ASP A 135 13.18 -39.05 6.54
N ARG A 136 13.50 -38.19 7.52
CA ARG A 136 12.76 -36.95 7.79
C ARG A 136 12.59 -36.06 6.56
N ASP A 137 13.57 -36.05 5.65
CA ASP A 137 13.54 -35.25 4.42
C ASP A 137 12.46 -35.72 3.42
N GLN A 138 11.89 -36.91 3.62
CA GLN A 138 10.72 -37.43 2.87
C GLN A 138 9.40 -37.10 3.55
N LEU A 139 9.41 -36.67 4.82
CA LEU A 139 8.21 -36.29 5.54
C LEU A 139 7.76 -34.89 5.11
N SER A 140 6.44 -34.70 5.09
CA SER A 140 5.81 -33.40 4.82
C SER A 140 4.66 -33.17 5.79
N ILE A 141 4.47 -31.91 6.18
CA ILE A 141 3.41 -31.45 7.08
C ILE A 141 2.40 -30.69 6.24
N GLU A 142 1.13 -31.02 6.40
CA GLU A 142 0.02 -30.26 5.84
C GLU A 142 -0.66 -29.49 6.98
N LEU A 143 -0.91 -28.20 6.79
CA LEU A 143 -1.49 -27.34 7.81
C LEU A 143 -2.31 -26.19 7.23
N ILE A 144 -3.22 -25.67 8.06
CA ILE A 144 -4.10 -24.56 7.70
C ILE A 144 -4.53 -23.76 8.93
N ALA A 145 -4.58 -22.42 8.79
CA ALA A 145 -5.15 -21.55 9.81
C ALA A 145 -6.68 -21.60 9.79
N VAL A 146 -7.30 -21.56 10.97
CA VAL A 146 -8.75 -21.68 11.09
C VAL A 146 -9.30 -20.78 12.19
N LEU A 147 -10.44 -20.16 11.92
CA LEU A 147 -11.28 -19.51 12.93
C LEU A 147 -12.40 -20.45 13.34
N VAL A 148 -12.54 -20.68 14.65
CA VAL A 148 -13.60 -21.52 15.22
C VAL A 148 -14.64 -20.66 15.90
N ARG A 149 -15.90 -20.79 15.46
CA ARG A 149 -17.06 -20.11 16.02
C ARG A 149 -17.54 -20.80 17.30
N ALA A 150 -18.33 -20.09 18.11
CA ALA A 150 -18.93 -20.63 19.33
C ALA A 150 -19.86 -21.83 19.09
N ASP A 151 -20.43 -21.97 17.90
CA ASP A 151 -21.27 -23.12 17.50
C ASP A 151 -20.45 -24.31 16.96
N GLY A 152 -19.12 -24.19 16.92
CA GLY A 152 -18.20 -25.20 16.40
C GLY A 152 -17.98 -25.16 14.89
N SER A 153 -18.66 -24.27 14.14
CA SER A 153 -18.36 -24.06 12.72
C SER A 153 -16.98 -23.42 12.52
N ARG A 154 -16.37 -23.70 11.37
CA ARG A 154 -14.97 -23.37 11.08
C ARG A 154 -14.83 -22.60 9.78
N LEU A 155 -13.94 -21.62 9.77
CA LEU A 155 -13.58 -20.85 8.59
C LEU A 155 -12.07 -21.00 8.32
N PHE A 156 -11.72 -21.59 7.18
CA PHE A 156 -10.36 -22.01 6.83
C PHE A 156 -9.67 -21.03 5.87
N ASP A 157 -8.39 -20.72 6.08
CA ASP A 157 -7.62 -19.87 5.18
C ASP A 157 -7.37 -20.53 3.80
N HIS A 158 -8.18 -20.15 2.80
CA HIS A 158 -7.98 -20.53 1.40
C HIS A 158 -7.75 -19.30 0.52
N ASN A 159 -7.12 -18.26 1.04
CA ASN A 159 -6.91 -17.02 0.29
C ASN A 159 -5.78 -17.13 -0.76
N GLN A 160 -4.80 -18.01 -0.52
CA GLN A 160 -3.64 -18.21 -1.40
C GLN A 160 -3.76 -19.36 -2.40
N TYR A 161 -4.78 -20.20 -2.24
CA TYR A 161 -4.94 -21.44 -2.99
C TYR A 161 -6.07 -21.34 -4.00
N GLN A 162 -6.02 -22.08 -5.11
CA GLN A 162 -7.14 -22.07 -6.05
C GLN A 162 -8.25 -23.01 -5.56
N GLY A 163 -7.87 -24.18 -5.02
CA GLY A 163 -8.81 -25.18 -4.50
C GLY A 163 -9.22 -24.96 -3.05
N ASP A 164 -10.48 -25.27 -2.72
CA ASP A 164 -11.03 -25.23 -1.35
C ASP A 164 -10.46 -26.34 -0.43
N PHE A 165 -9.64 -27.25 -0.95
CA PHE A 165 -9.02 -28.35 -0.20
C PHE A 165 -7.49 -28.29 -0.20
N GLU A 166 -6.93 -27.26 -0.83
CA GLU A 166 -5.49 -27.06 -0.86
C GLU A 166 -5.03 -26.39 0.44
N ASN A 167 -3.97 -26.91 1.03
CA ASN A 167 -3.43 -26.49 2.33
C ASN A 167 -1.95 -26.09 2.20
N THR A 168 -1.41 -25.47 3.25
CA THR A 168 0.03 -25.19 3.33
C THR A 168 0.80 -26.48 3.57
N VAL A 169 1.74 -26.79 2.67
CA VAL A 169 2.61 -27.97 2.79
C VAL A 169 4.03 -27.54 3.12
N LEU A 170 4.58 -28.05 4.22
CA LEU A 170 5.99 -27.92 4.59
C LEU A 170 6.73 -29.19 4.22
N SER A 171 7.80 -29.08 3.45
CA SER A 171 8.59 -30.22 2.95
C SER A 171 10.05 -29.83 2.77
N ALA A 172 10.93 -30.81 2.53
CA ALA A 172 12.32 -30.52 2.20
C ALA A 172 12.47 -29.59 0.96
N ALA A 173 11.52 -29.66 0.01
CA ALA A 173 11.55 -28.87 -1.22
C ALA A 173 11.37 -27.36 -0.99
N ASN A 174 10.73 -26.95 0.11
CA ASN A 174 10.60 -25.54 0.50
C ASN A 174 11.35 -25.23 1.81
N SER A 175 12.35 -26.05 2.15
CA SER A 175 13.11 -25.94 3.40
C SER A 175 12.23 -25.99 4.66
N TYR A 176 11.03 -26.57 4.54
CA TYR A 176 9.96 -26.57 5.52
C TYR A 176 9.54 -25.18 5.98
N PHE A 177 9.36 -24.26 5.04
CA PHE A 177 8.88 -22.92 5.29
C PHE A 177 7.67 -22.58 4.41
N GLY A 178 6.68 -21.92 5.02
CA GLY A 178 5.50 -21.40 4.35
C GLY A 178 5.28 -19.92 4.69
N SER A 179 4.82 -19.14 3.71
CA SER A 179 4.38 -17.77 3.93
C SER A 179 3.24 -17.40 2.98
N CYS A 180 2.42 -16.43 3.37
CA CYS A 180 1.32 -15.94 2.53
C CYS A 180 1.80 -15.12 1.34
N ARG A 181 3.12 -14.93 1.12
CA ARG A 181 3.71 -14.22 -0.04
C ARG A 181 3.07 -12.86 -0.40
N GLY A 182 2.51 -12.16 0.58
CA GLY A 182 1.84 -10.88 0.37
C GLY A 182 0.37 -10.96 -0.06
N PHE A 183 -0.25 -12.15 -0.09
CA PHE A 183 -1.70 -12.27 -0.23
C PHE A 183 -2.40 -11.61 0.96
N CYS A 184 -3.51 -10.94 0.66
CA CYS A 184 -4.34 -10.28 1.67
C CYS A 184 -3.55 -9.33 2.59
N LEU A 185 -2.58 -8.61 2.03
CA LEU A 185 -1.98 -7.50 2.74
C LEU A 185 -3.00 -6.37 2.82
N PRO A 186 -3.13 -5.70 3.98
CA PRO A 186 -3.89 -4.47 4.04
C PRO A 186 -3.25 -3.46 3.06
N GLU A 187 -4.08 -2.64 2.43
CA GLU A 187 -3.55 -1.47 1.75
C GLU A 187 -3.04 -0.49 2.81
N VAL A 188 -1.78 -0.08 2.65
CA VAL A 188 -1.09 0.83 3.56
C VAL A 188 -0.48 1.95 2.73
N GLY A 189 -0.94 3.18 2.99
CA GLY A 189 -0.20 4.37 2.60
C GLY A 189 0.82 4.69 3.67
N ARG A 190 2.03 5.08 3.30
CA ARG A 190 3.11 5.38 4.23
C ARG A 190 3.60 6.81 4.06
N ILE A 191 3.92 7.46 5.18
CA ILE A 191 4.55 8.78 5.21
C ILE A 191 5.74 8.72 6.17
N ASP A 192 6.92 9.02 5.64
CA ASP A 192 8.18 9.04 6.36
C ASP A 192 8.62 10.49 6.62
N PHE A 193 8.94 10.79 7.87
CA PHE A 193 9.51 12.07 8.30
C PHE A 193 10.94 11.85 8.78
N PHE A 194 11.92 12.39 8.06
CA PHE A 194 13.35 12.17 8.30
C PHE A 194 13.99 13.26 9.18
N GLU A 195 15.14 12.98 9.80
CA GLU A 195 15.95 13.94 10.59
C GLU A 195 16.16 15.29 9.85
N SER A 196 16.40 15.24 8.53
CA SER A 196 16.67 16.42 7.68
C SER A 196 15.47 17.34 7.43
N TYR A 197 14.38 17.18 8.17
CA TYR A 197 13.09 17.86 8.00
C TYR A 197 12.38 17.60 6.65
N SER A 198 12.96 16.78 5.77
CA SER A 198 12.30 16.27 4.57
C SER A 198 11.28 15.19 4.92
N HIS A 199 10.26 15.03 4.08
CA HIS A 199 9.30 13.95 4.21
C HIS A 199 9.03 13.32 2.85
N TYR A 200 8.60 12.07 2.86
CA TYR A 200 8.28 11.32 1.65
C TYR A 200 7.04 10.47 1.87
N ALA A 201 6.13 10.46 0.91
CA ALA A 201 4.93 9.66 0.96
C ALA A 201 5.02 8.55 -0.08
N THR A 202 4.75 7.31 0.32
CA THR A 202 4.76 6.14 -0.55
C THR A 202 3.43 5.40 -0.49
N GLY A 203 3.09 4.76 -1.61
CA GLY A 203 1.85 4.01 -1.74
C GLY A 203 0.59 4.90 -1.74
N PRO A 204 -0.55 4.30 -2.09
CA PRO A 204 -1.86 4.95 -2.04
C PRO A 204 -2.34 5.11 -0.59
N ARG A 205 -2.83 6.29 -0.22
CA ARG A 205 -3.48 6.56 1.08
C ARG A 205 -4.98 6.56 0.86
N ARG A 206 -5.66 5.42 1.00
CA ARG A 206 -7.08 5.30 0.65
C ARG A 206 -8.02 5.36 1.85
N GLN A 207 -9.21 5.88 1.62
CA GLN A 207 -10.36 5.74 2.51
C GLN A 207 -10.56 4.28 2.93
N GLY A 208 -10.67 4.03 4.23
CA GLY A 208 -10.87 2.71 4.82
C GLY A 208 -9.60 1.85 4.94
N ALA A 209 -8.51 2.22 4.26
CA ALA A 209 -7.21 1.59 4.36
C ALA A 209 -6.44 2.07 5.61
N TYR A 210 -5.15 1.73 5.71
CA TYR A 210 -4.32 2.15 6.83
C TYR A 210 -3.28 3.19 6.41
N LEU A 211 -2.97 4.11 7.32
CA LEU A 211 -1.88 5.05 7.20
C LEU A 211 -0.78 4.68 8.20
N GLU A 212 0.42 4.45 7.69
CA GLU A 212 1.66 4.29 8.45
C GLU A 212 2.39 5.63 8.52
N VAL A 213 2.65 6.11 9.72
CA VAL A 213 3.50 7.28 9.95
C VAL A 213 4.78 6.83 10.63
N ASN A 214 5.90 7.00 9.91
CA ASN A 214 7.24 6.82 10.45
C ASN A 214 7.84 8.18 10.74
N PHE A 215 8.43 8.30 11.91
CA PHE A 215 9.04 9.54 12.37
C PHE A 215 10.41 9.24 12.93
N ASP A 216 11.43 9.75 12.25
CA ASP A 216 12.79 9.77 12.74
C ASP A 216 12.83 10.60 14.02
N LEU A 217 13.22 9.97 15.13
CA LEU A 217 13.18 10.67 16.40
C LEU A 217 14.12 11.87 16.34
N ASP A 218 15.30 11.78 15.73
CA ASP A 218 16.31 12.83 15.79
C ASP A 218 15.93 14.12 15.04
N ARG A 219 14.81 14.10 14.30
CA ARG A 219 14.12 15.30 13.79
C ARG A 219 13.62 16.25 14.89
N LEU A 220 13.34 15.74 16.09
CA LEU A 220 12.81 16.51 17.22
C LEU A 220 13.48 16.11 18.54
N PRO A 221 14.78 16.44 18.75
CA PRO A 221 15.59 15.91 19.83
C PRO A 221 15.42 16.61 21.18
N GLU A 222 14.81 17.80 21.22
CA GLU A 222 14.65 18.56 22.46
C GLU A 222 13.63 17.90 23.41
N CYS A 223 13.58 18.37 24.66
CA CYS A 223 12.61 17.88 25.66
C CYS A 223 12.69 16.38 26.01
N ARG A 224 13.79 15.68 25.68
CA ARG A 224 14.03 14.28 26.06
C ARG A 224 14.64 14.14 27.47
N ASN A 225 13.84 14.39 28.50
CA ASN A 225 14.32 14.36 29.90
C ASN A 225 14.14 13.00 30.58
N THR A 226 14.89 12.77 31.65
CA THR A 226 14.74 11.61 32.54
C THR A 226 14.12 12.01 33.88
N HIS A 227 13.38 11.10 34.52
CA HIS A 227 12.91 11.23 35.90
C HIS A 227 13.34 10.00 36.72
N ASN A 228 14.06 10.22 37.82
CA ASN A 228 14.65 9.15 38.64
C ASN A 228 15.50 8.14 37.86
N GLY A 229 16.22 8.61 36.83
CA GLY A 229 17.09 7.78 35.99
C GLY A 229 16.37 7.01 34.87
N TYR A 230 15.04 7.07 34.80
CA TYR A 230 14.22 6.50 33.73
C TYR A 230 13.81 7.57 32.72
N PRO A 231 13.61 7.23 31.45
CA PRO A 231 13.18 8.21 30.48
C PRO A 231 11.76 8.69 30.80
N ALA A 232 11.55 9.99 30.73
CA ALA A 232 10.29 10.66 31.06
C ALA A 232 9.92 11.63 29.94
N TRP A 233 9.91 11.14 28.70
CA TRP A 233 9.53 11.91 27.52
C TRP A 233 8.81 11.02 26.51
N ASP A 234 8.10 11.64 25.57
CA ASP A 234 7.43 10.96 24.47
C ASP A 234 7.42 11.84 23.23
N THR A 235 7.47 11.22 22.06
CA THR A 235 7.19 11.88 20.79
C THR A 235 5.89 11.31 20.25
N ARG A 236 4.91 12.18 20.03
CA ARG A 236 3.55 11.84 19.64
C ARG A 236 3.24 12.40 18.26
N ALA A 237 2.77 11.55 17.38
CA ALA A 237 2.12 11.97 16.14
C ALA A 237 0.66 12.32 16.41
N ASN A 238 0.17 13.38 15.77
CA ASN A 238 -1.22 13.79 15.79
C ASN A 238 -1.70 13.92 14.34
N LEU A 239 -2.81 13.26 14.04
CA LEU A 239 -3.40 13.16 12.70
C LEU A 239 -4.84 13.62 12.75
N LEU A 240 -5.18 14.68 12.03
CA LEU A 240 -6.54 15.19 11.88
C LEU A 240 -7.04 14.92 10.46
N PHE A 241 -8.07 14.09 10.31
CA PHE A 241 -8.65 13.78 9.01
C PHE A 241 -9.80 14.74 8.66
N HIS A 242 -9.86 15.16 7.40
CA HIS A 242 -10.89 16.04 6.87
C HIS A 242 -11.79 15.34 5.86
N PRO A 243 -13.10 15.67 5.80
CA PRO A 243 -13.74 16.79 6.48
C PRO A 243 -14.31 16.46 7.87
N GLY A 244 -14.27 15.19 8.29
CA GLY A 244 -14.94 14.75 9.53
C GLY A 244 -14.28 15.19 10.84
N GLU A 245 -13.11 15.85 10.79
CA GLU A 245 -12.33 16.33 11.94
C GLU A 245 -11.98 15.23 12.96
N GLN A 246 -11.76 14.00 12.47
CA GLN A 246 -11.37 12.88 13.32
C GLN A 246 -9.90 12.99 13.70
N LEU A 247 -9.62 13.22 14.99
CA LEU A 247 -8.27 13.31 15.55
C LEU A 247 -7.82 11.96 16.12
N PHE A 248 -6.67 11.49 15.64
CA PHE A 248 -5.96 10.34 16.18
C PHE A 248 -4.57 10.77 16.65
N SER A 249 -4.12 10.22 17.77
CA SER A 249 -2.79 10.48 18.29
C SER A 249 -2.15 9.23 18.86
N GLY A 250 -0.85 9.07 18.66
CA GLY A 250 -0.08 7.92 19.15
C GLY A 250 1.39 8.23 19.32
N SER A 251 2.05 7.47 20.18
CA SER A 251 3.51 7.55 20.34
C SER A 251 4.18 6.93 19.11
N VAL A 252 5.23 7.58 18.61
CA VAL A 252 6.11 7.08 17.53
C VAL A 252 7.42 6.53 18.08
N ARG A 253 7.48 6.25 19.40
CA ARG A 253 8.68 5.72 20.06
C ARG A 253 8.37 4.62 21.07
N GLN A 254 9.26 3.65 21.16
CA GLN A 254 9.28 2.65 22.22
C GLN A 254 10.63 2.70 22.95
N PHE A 255 10.63 2.49 24.26
CA PHE A 255 11.89 2.34 25.00
C PHE A 255 12.42 0.92 24.90
N VAL A 256 13.72 0.78 24.65
CA VAL A 256 14.42 -0.49 24.76
C VAL A 256 14.34 -0.95 26.21
N THR A 257 14.01 -2.22 26.45
CA THR A 257 13.93 -2.78 27.81
C THR A 257 15.05 -3.77 28.09
N ASP A 258 15.56 -3.74 29.31
CA ASP A 258 16.48 -4.73 29.86
C ASP A 258 15.77 -5.46 31.00
N ASN A 259 15.48 -6.75 30.82
CA ASN A 259 14.73 -7.58 31.79
C ASN A 259 13.41 -6.92 32.22
N GLY A 260 12.67 -6.34 31.26
CA GLY A 260 11.39 -5.66 31.49
C GLY A 260 11.51 -4.25 32.10
N ARG A 261 12.72 -3.74 32.34
CA ARG A 261 12.94 -2.36 32.79
C ARG A 261 13.32 -1.47 31.61
N PRO A 262 12.63 -0.34 31.37
CA PRO A 262 13.01 0.61 30.32
C PRO A 262 14.43 1.15 30.55
N THR A 263 15.24 1.15 29.51
CA THR A 263 16.51 1.86 29.43
C THR A 263 16.27 3.31 28.98
N ASN A 264 17.32 4.14 28.91
CA ASN A 264 17.22 5.49 28.34
C ASN A 264 17.36 5.52 26.82
N GLN A 265 17.43 4.36 26.15
CA GLN A 265 17.44 4.25 24.70
C GLN A 265 16.01 4.08 24.19
N ALA A 266 15.65 4.86 23.19
CA ALA A 266 14.39 4.74 22.47
C ALA A 266 14.67 4.25 21.05
N THR A 267 13.72 3.50 20.50
CA THR A 267 13.67 3.13 19.10
C THR A 267 12.40 3.70 18.49
N GLU A 268 12.49 4.06 17.23
CA GLU A 268 11.34 4.45 16.42
C GLU A 268 10.37 3.29 16.29
N VAL A 269 9.08 3.58 16.39
CA VAL A 269 8.02 2.64 16.04
C VAL A 269 6.99 3.32 15.15
N PRO A 270 6.51 2.66 14.09
CA PRO A 270 5.48 3.22 13.23
C PRO A 270 4.20 3.46 14.02
N PHE A 271 3.55 4.60 13.75
CA PHE A 271 2.18 4.87 14.20
C PHE A 271 1.20 4.52 13.08
N TRP A 272 0.25 3.63 13.38
CA TRP A 272 -0.76 3.16 12.44
C TRP A 272 -2.13 3.71 12.80
N VAL A 273 -2.88 4.13 11.79
CA VAL A 273 -4.28 4.50 11.95
C VAL A 273 -5.10 4.02 10.76
N GLN A 274 -6.33 3.59 11.00
CA GLN A 274 -7.28 3.37 9.91
C GLN A 274 -7.77 4.72 9.39
N ILE A 275 -7.62 4.95 8.09
CA ILE A 275 -8.07 6.17 7.42
C ILE A 275 -9.61 6.16 7.40
N PRO A 276 -10.29 7.20 7.92
CA PRO A 276 -11.74 7.29 7.87
C PRO A 276 -12.29 7.17 6.44
N ASN A 277 -13.46 6.54 6.29
CA ASN A 277 -14.07 6.31 4.97
C ASN A 277 -14.50 7.61 4.26
N ASP A 278 -14.63 8.71 4.99
CA ASP A 278 -14.98 10.04 4.46
C ASP A 278 -13.74 10.93 4.25
N ALA A 279 -12.55 10.49 4.67
CA ALA A 279 -11.36 11.31 4.63
C ALA A 279 -10.93 11.64 3.20
N THR A 280 -10.64 12.90 2.93
CA THR A 280 -10.10 13.40 1.64
C THR A 280 -8.74 14.06 1.82
N GLU A 281 -8.39 14.41 3.05
CA GLU A 281 -7.11 14.97 3.43
C GLU A 281 -6.78 14.54 4.87
N VAL A 282 -5.49 14.49 5.20
CA VAL A 282 -4.99 14.38 6.57
C VAL A 282 -4.00 15.51 6.86
N GLU A 283 -4.18 16.17 7.99
CA GLU A 283 -3.20 17.06 8.62
C GLU A 283 -2.38 16.30 9.66
N ILE A 284 -1.06 16.47 9.64
CA ILE A 284 -0.13 15.76 10.54
C ILE A 284 0.78 16.77 11.24
N TRP A 285 0.98 16.61 12.55
CA TRP A 285 2.01 17.31 13.31
C TRP A 285 2.51 16.45 14.48
N PHE A 286 3.70 16.78 14.96
CA PHE A 286 4.37 16.02 16.00
C PHE A 286 4.63 16.87 17.23
N GLU A 287 4.45 16.26 18.40
CA GLU A 287 4.76 16.84 19.69
C GLU A 287 5.80 15.98 20.42
N ASN A 288 6.93 16.57 20.79
CA ASN A 288 7.83 15.97 21.77
C ASN A 288 7.71 16.73 23.09
N PHE A 289 7.52 15.98 24.17
CA PHE A 289 7.30 16.54 25.49
C PHE A 289 7.95 15.68 26.57
N SER A 290 8.35 16.34 27.66
CA SER A 290 8.80 15.65 28.88
C SER A 290 7.69 15.59 29.91
N GLY A 291 7.49 14.43 30.54
CA GLY A 291 6.65 14.26 31.71
C GLY A 291 7.35 14.61 33.03
N ALA A 292 6.69 14.23 34.14
CA ALA A 292 7.21 14.26 35.51
C ALA A 292 7.69 15.62 36.04
N GLY A 293 6.87 16.66 35.83
CA GLY A 293 7.07 17.99 36.44
C GLY A 293 7.89 18.98 35.61
N SER A 294 8.38 18.55 34.44
CA SER A 294 8.88 19.45 33.40
C SER A 294 7.73 19.91 32.50
N THR A 295 7.80 21.14 32.01
CA THR A 295 6.85 21.72 31.04
C THR A 295 7.50 21.90 29.66
N CYS A 296 8.54 21.13 29.36
CA CYS A 296 9.21 21.21 28.06
C CYS A 296 8.35 20.55 26.99
N HIS A 297 8.11 21.29 25.92
CA HIS A 297 7.30 20.96 24.77
C HIS A 297 7.97 21.57 23.51
N THR A 298 8.14 20.79 22.44
CA THR A 298 8.68 21.25 21.15
C THR A 298 7.98 20.56 20.00
N TRP A 299 7.57 21.30 18.96
CA TRP A 299 6.69 20.83 17.88
C TRP A 299 7.42 20.73 16.54
N ASP A 300 7.03 19.75 15.74
CA ASP A 300 7.24 19.76 14.29
C ASP A 300 5.89 19.81 13.57
N SER A 301 5.64 20.95 12.92
CA SER A 301 4.34 21.28 12.30
C SER A 301 4.51 22.12 11.03
N ASN A 302 5.60 21.94 10.27
CA ASN A 302 5.87 22.75 9.07
C ASN A 302 5.70 24.26 9.34
N TYR A 303 6.38 24.76 10.38
CA TYR A 303 6.28 26.15 10.84
C TYR A 303 4.85 26.60 11.22
N GLY A 304 4.05 25.70 11.77
CA GLY A 304 2.68 25.96 12.24
C GLY A 304 1.58 25.73 11.20
N GLN A 305 1.93 25.27 9.99
CA GLN A 305 0.95 24.98 8.93
C GLN A 305 0.44 23.53 8.96
N ASN A 306 1.09 22.66 9.75
CA ASN A 306 1.00 21.20 9.70
C ASN A 306 1.39 20.64 8.32
N TYR A 307 1.61 19.34 8.25
CA TYR A 307 1.84 18.64 6.99
C TYR A 307 0.50 18.14 6.46
N ARG A 308 0.18 18.41 5.19
CA ARG A 308 -1.08 18.01 4.56
C ARG A 308 -0.84 16.98 3.48
N PHE A 309 -1.66 15.94 3.46
CA PHE A 309 -1.59 14.89 2.45
C PHE A 309 -2.99 14.53 1.95
N GLU A 310 -3.10 14.36 0.62
CA GLU A 310 -4.32 13.89 -0.01
C GLU A 310 -4.62 12.44 0.38
N ILE A 311 -5.90 12.18 0.64
CA ILE A 311 -6.46 10.84 0.83
C ILE A 311 -7.32 10.50 -0.38
N TRP A 312 -7.01 9.39 -1.01
CA TRP A 312 -7.72 8.87 -2.17
C TRP A 312 -8.98 8.14 -1.77
N PRO A 313 -9.99 8.10 -2.66
CA PRO A 313 -11.14 7.23 -2.46
C PRO A 313 -10.74 5.74 -2.54
N PRO A 314 -11.68 4.82 -2.23
CA PRO A 314 -11.47 3.39 -2.37
C PRO A 314 -10.96 3.01 -3.76
N ALA A 315 -10.22 1.90 -3.85
CA ALA A 315 -9.52 1.50 -5.08
C ALA A 315 -10.47 1.25 -6.27
N ASP A 316 -11.72 0.86 -6.01
CA ASP A 316 -12.77 0.64 -7.01
C ASP A 316 -13.52 1.92 -7.42
N SER A 317 -13.16 3.07 -6.84
CA SER A 317 -13.75 4.35 -7.22
C SER A 317 -13.48 4.65 -8.70
N PRO A 318 -14.51 5.08 -9.46
CA PRO A 318 -14.33 5.52 -10.84
C PRO A 318 -13.28 6.62 -11.01
N ARG A 319 -13.02 7.42 -9.96
CA ARG A 319 -12.02 8.49 -9.94
C ARG A 319 -10.57 8.00 -10.00
N CYS A 320 -10.33 6.75 -9.63
CA CYS A 320 -9.01 6.11 -9.66
C CYS A 320 -8.79 5.24 -10.90
N ARG A 321 -9.87 4.95 -11.63
CA ARG A 321 -9.83 3.96 -12.70
C ARG A 321 -9.04 4.49 -13.88
N ASP A 322 -7.97 3.79 -14.21
CA ASP A 322 -7.10 4.09 -15.35
C ASP A 322 -6.45 5.49 -15.27
N VAL A 323 -6.31 6.09 -14.09
CA VAL A 323 -5.73 7.43 -13.92
C VAL A 323 -4.30 7.33 -13.39
N GLU A 324 -3.39 8.04 -14.04
CA GLU A 324 -2.02 8.26 -13.56
C GLU A 324 -1.71 9.76 -13.58
N LYS A 325 -0.76 10.21 -12.76
CA LYS A 325 -0.32 11.60 -12.71
C LYS A 325 1.19 11.68 -12.87
N GLU A 326 1.62 12.65 -13.68
CA GLU A 326 3.03 12.99 -13.83
C GLU A 326 3.61 13.48 -12.51
N THR A 327 4.70 12.86 -12.08
CA THR A 327 5.37 13.12 -10.79
C THR A 327 6.32 14.30 -10.87
N GLY A 328 6.73 14.70 -12.07
CA GLY A 328 7.78 15.70 -12.27
C GLY A 328 9.18 15.17 -11.92
N ALA A 329 9.34 13.86 -11.72
CA ALA A 329 10.66 13.27 -11.50
C ALA A 329 11.58 13.56 -12.70
N HIS A 330 12.84 13.87 -12.41
CA HIS A 330 13.86 14.19 -13.40
C HIS A 330 14.97 13.14 -13.32
N THR A 331 15.06 12.29 -14.35
CA THR A 331 16.13 11.29 -14.48
C THR A 331 17.18 11.80 -15.47
N GLU A 332 17.19 11.30 -16.71
CA GLU A 332 18.17 11.66 -17.74
C GLU A 332 17.80 12.95 -18.49
N ASP A 333 16.50 13.22 -18.66
CA ASP A 333 15.95 14.47 -19.19
C ASP A 333 14.72 14.87 -18.37
N TYR A 334 14.56 16.16 -18.09
CA TYR A 334 13.48 16.67 -17.24
C TYR A 334 12.07 16.49 -17.85
N ARG A 335 11.99 16.19 -19.15
CA ARG A 335 10.76 15.98 -19.90
C ARG A 335 10.37 14.50 -20.02
N MET A 336 11.15 13.59 -19.44
CA MET A 336 10.77 12.18 -19.38
C MET A 336 9.47 12.03 -18.59
N ALA A 337 8.58 11.18 -19.10
CA ALA A 337 7.28 10.95 -18.48
C ALA A 337 7.39 9.95 -17.33
N HIS A 338 7.20 10.42 -16.10
CA HIS A 338 7.24 9.58 -14.90
C HIS A 338 5.88 9.65 -14.21
N ASN A 339 5.02 8.69 -14.54
CA ASN A 339 3.66 8.65 -14.01
C ASN A 339 3.50 7.63 -12.88
N GLU A 340 2.75 8.02 -11.86
CA GLU A 340 2.27 7.14 -10.80
C GLU A 340 0.74 7.02 -10.83
N SER A 341 0.18 5.93 -10.30
CA SER A 341 -1.27 5.80 -10.14
C SER A 341 -1.83 7.01 -9.39
N TYR A 342 -3.02 7.47 -9.76
CA TYR A 342 -3.63 8.66 -9.16
C TYR A 342 -5.15 8.51 -9.07
N CYS A 343 -5.79 9.33 -8.24
CA CYS A 343 -7.24 9.44 -8.19
C CYS A 343 -7.63 10.90 -8.30
N LEU A 344 -8.66 11.21 -9.08
CA LEU A 344 -9.16 12.57 -9.19
C LEU A 344 -9.80 13.01 -7.86
N PRO A 345 -9.57 14.25 -7.39
CA PRO A 345 -10.21 14.77 -6.19
C PRO A 345 -11.69 15.14 -6.41
N TYR A 346 -12.20 15.00 -7.64
CA TYR A 346 -13.56 15.34 -8.06
C TYR A 346 -14.13 14.28 -9.00
N ASP A 347 -15.46 14.27 -9.12
CA ASP A 347 -16.16 13.50 -10.15
C ASP A 347 -16.22 14.31 -11.45
N VAL A 348 -15.98 13.65 -12.58
CA VAL A 348 -16.19 14.22 -13.92
C VAL A 348 -17.66 14.02 -14.29
N ALA A 349 -18.43 15.10 -14.24
CA ALA A 349 -19.88 15.07 -14.43
C ALA A 349 -20.26 14.88 -15.91
N ASP A 350 -19.55 15.55 -16.82
CA ASP A 350 -19.84 15.56 -18.25
C ASP A 350 -18.53 15.44 -19.05
N GLN A 351 -18.62 14.87 -20.26
CA GLN A 351 -17.53 14.84 -21.23
C GLN A 351 -18.00 15.49 -22.53
N LEU A 352 -17.33 16.55 -22.95
CA LEU A 352 -17.72 17.38 -24.10
C LEU A 352 -16.51 17.55 -25.03
N ASP A 353 -16.74 17.78 -26.31
CA ASP A 353 -15.68 18.32 -27.17
C ASP A 353 -15.38 19.76 -26.73
N ALA A 354 -14.10 20.11 -26.68
CA ALA A 354 -13.67 21.46 -26.41
C ALA A 354 -14.08 22.37 -27.56
N ASP A 355 -14.62 23.55 -27.25
CA ASP A 355 -14.81 24.57 -28.27
C ASP A 355 -13.43 25.00 -28.81
N ASN A 356 -13.40 25.41 -30.09
CA ASN A 356 -12.18 25.94 -30.70
C ASN A 356 -11.65 27.07 -29.79
N CYS A 357 -10.48 26.84 -29.20
CA CYS A 357 -9.71 27.79 -28.39
C CYS A 357 -10.03 27.85 -26.88
N GLU A 358 -10.60 26.80 -26.28
CA GLU A 358 -10.50 26.63 -24.82
C GLU A 358 -9.10 26.14 -24.40
N PHE A 359 -8.51 25.26 -25.20
CA PHE A 359 -7.09 24.90 -25.13
C PHE A 359 -6.61 24.34 -26.48
N PHE A 360 -5.30 24.23 -26.64
CA PHE A 360 -4.70 23.56 -27.80
C PHE A 360 -3.40 22.85 -27.41
N VAL A 361 -3.00 21.88 -28.24
CA VAL A 361 -1.69 21.22 -28.14
C VAL A 361 -0.64 22.16 -28.74
N ASP A 362 0.26 22.68 -27.91
CA ASP A 362 1.33 23.57 -28.36
C ASP A 362 2.53 22.78 -28.92
N GLY A 363 2.80 21.61 -28.35
CA GLY A 363 3.83 20.69 -28.83
C GLY A 363 3.51 19.24 -28.51
N PHE A 364 3.88 18.33 -29.41
CA PHE A 364 3.72 16.89 -29.20
C PHE A 364 4.96 16.16 -29.72
N GLY A 365 5.55 15.29 -28.90
CA GLY A 365 6.81 14.62 -29.21
C GLY A 365 6.85 13.16 -28.81
N ASP A 366 7.68 12.40 -29.51
CA ASP A 366 8.07 11.02 -29.18
C ASP A 366 9.53 11.02 -28.70
N GLY A 367 9.73 10.76 -27.42
CA GLY A 367 11.02 10.75 -26.76
C GLY A 367 11.64 9.37 -26.71
N PHE A 368 12.96 9.32 -26.89
CA PHE A 368 13.76 8.13 -26.70
C PHE A 368 15.05 8.46 -25.95
N VAL A 369 15.35 7.69 -24.92
CA VAL A 369 16.66 7.64 -24.24
C VAL A 369 17.14 6.19 -24.23
N GLY A 370 18.43 6.00 -24.47
CA GLY A 370 19.09 4.70 -24.40
C GLY A 370 20.39 4.81 -23.62
N HIS A 371 20.33 4.65 -22.30
CA HIS A 371 21.54 4.64 -21.46
C HIS A 371 21.96 3.19 -21.19
N TYR A 372 23.21 2.84 -21.55
CA TYR A 372 23.74 1.47 -21.41
C TYR A 372 22.91 0.36 -22.07
N GLY A 373 22.19 0.69 -23.16
CA GLY A 373 21.34 -0.27 -23.86
C GLY A 373 20.00 -0.55 -23.17
N ILE A 374 19.62 0.24 -22.15
CA ILE A 374 18.32 0.21 -21.48
C ILE A 374 17.44 1.25 -22.18
N PRO A 375 16.48 0.85 -23.04
CA PRO A 375 15.63 1.81 -23.74
C PRO A 375 14.55 2.35 -22.83
N PHE A 376 14.26 3.64 -22.98
CA PHE A 376 13.11 4.32 -22.42
C PHE A 376 12.46 5.16 -23.53
N ARG A 377 11.17 4.92 -23.82
CA ARG A 377 10.39 5.69 -24.79
C ARG A 377 9.12 6.24 -24.16
N TRP A 378 8.78 7.47 -24.55
CA TRP A 378 7.59 8.14 -24.04
C TRP A 378 6.98 9.11 -25.04
N LEU A 379 5.67 9.29 -24.94
CA LEU A 379 4.98 10.42 -25.56
C LEU A 379 5.02 11.62 -24.63
N LEU A 380 5.09 12.82 -25.20
CA LEU A 380 5.15 14.08 -24.48
C LEU A 380 4.24 15.10 -25.15
N ALA A 381 3.37 15.75 -24.38
CA ALA A 381 2.44 16.76 -24.83
C ALA A 381 2.56 18.03 -23.99
N TYR A 382 2.61 19.18 -24.67
CA TYR A 382 2.48 20.50 -24.10
C TYR A 382 1.11 21.06 -24.45
N LEU A 383 0.28 21.33 -23.45
CA LEU A 383 -1.07 21.86 -23.61
C LEU A 383 -1.10 23.32 -23.17
N LYS A 384 -1.53 24.21 -24.06
CA LYS A 384 -1.78 25.61 -23.73
C LYS A 384 -3.26 25.80 -23.46
N VAL A 385 -3.59 26.07 -22.20
CA VAL A 385 -4.93 26.41 -21.75
C VAL A 385 -5.13 27.92 -21.91
N LEU A 386 -6.17 28.28 -22.64
CA LEU A 386 -6.59 29.67 -22.81
C LEU A 386 -7.59 30.04 -21.71
N PRO A 387 -7.98 31.32 -21.57
CA PRO A 387 -9.04 31.71 -20.65
C PRO A 387 -10.35 30.95 -20.99
N ALA A 388 -10.59 29.84 -20.30
CA ALA A 388 -11.78 29.02 -20.45
C ALA A 388 -12.91 29.58 -19.57
N ALA A 389 -14.15 29.25 -19.92
CA ALA A 389 -15.28 29.49 -19.04
C ALA A 389 -15.20 28.52 -17.85
N GLY A 390 -14.55 28.94 -16.75
CA GLY A 390 -14.43 28.17 -15.51
C GLY A 390 -13.02 28.13 -14.92
N GLU A 391 -12.84 27.32 -13.88
CA GLU A 391 -11.55 27.09 -13.23
C GLU A 391 -10.96 25.76 -13.70
N VAL A 392 -9.81 25.80 -14.36
CA VAL A 392 -9.12 24.58 -14.84
C VAL A 392 -8.62 23.79 -13.64
N GLN A 393 -9.07 22.55 -13.53
CA GLN A 393 -8.72 21.64 -12.45
C GLN A 393 -7.50 20.78 -12.81
N ASN A 394 -7.43 20.30 -14.05
CA ASN A 394 -6.31 19.52 -14.59
C ASN A 394 -6.26 19.63 -16.11
N ALA A 395 -5.13 19.25 -16.71
CA ALA A 395 -4.98 19.01 -18.15
C ALA A 395 -4.17 17.73 -18.37
N GLY A 396 -4.41 17.01 -19.46
CA GLY A 396 -3.81 15.70 -19.61
C GLY A 396 -3.90 15.06 -21.00
N LEU A 397 -3.37 13.85 -21.05
CA LEU A 397 -3.30 12.98 -22.21
C LEU A 397 -4.09 11.69 -21.92
N PHE A 398 -5.01 11.34 -22.81
CA PHE A 398 -5.64 10.03 -22.82
C PHE A 398 -4.93 9.13 -23.83
N VAL A 399 -4.65 7.88 -23.45
CA VAL A 399 -3.99 6.90 -24.32
C VAL A 399 -4.73 5.57 -24.29
N ARG A 400 -4.91 4.95 -25.45
CA ARG A 400 -5.22 3.52 -25.62
C ARG A 400 -4.00 2.80 -26.16
N TYR A 401 -3.74 1.60 -25.64
CA TYR A 401 -2.59 0.80 -26.03
C TYR A 401 -2.86 -0.69 -25.87
N HIS A 402 -2.08 -1.49 -26.59
CA HIS A 402 -1.94 -2.91 -26.34
C HIS A 402 -0.74 -3.13 -25.42
N ASP A 403 -0.94 -3.74 -24.27
CA ASP A 403 0.15 -4.17 -23.39
C ASP A 403 0.75 -5.47 -23.93
N ASN A 404 1.95 -5.38 -24.49
CA ASN A 404 2.62 -6.51 -25.13
C ASN A 404 3.05 -7.58 -24.09
N ILE A 405 3.13 -7.22 -22.80
CA ILE A 405 3.49 -8.16 -21.72
C ILE A 405 2.28 -8.99 -21.31
N SER A 406 1.15 -8.34 -21.01
CA SER A 406 -0.07 -9.05 -20.58
C SER A 406 -0.99 -9.50 -21.72
N GLY A 407 -0.78 -9.00 -22.94
CA GLY A 407 -1.59 -9.30 -24.13
C GLY A 407 -2.98 -8.64 -24.11
N ARG A 408 -3.17 -7.59 -23.30
CA ARG A 408 -4.48 -6.95 -23.09
C ARG A 408 -4.49 -5.54 -23.69
N ASP A 409 -5.65 -5.16 -24.23
CA ASP A 409 -5.91 -3.78 -24.61
C ASP A 409 -6.33 -2.98 -23.38
N GLU A 410 -5.66 -1.86 -23.14
CA GLU A 410 -5.88 -1.00 -22.00
C GLU A 410 -6.00 0.47 -22.40
N GLN A 411 -6.40 1.30 -21.45
CA GLN A 411 -6.43 2.76 -21.60
C GLN A 411 -5.92 3.43 -20.32
N ARG A 412 -5.46 4.68 -20.44
CA ARG A 412 -5.04 5.53 -19.31
C ARG A 412 -5.38 7.00 -19.54
N PHE A 413 -5.70 7.70 -18.46
CA PHE A 413 -5.78 9.15 -18.34
C PHE A 413 -4.55 9.63 -17.58
N LEU A 414 -3.77 10.49 -18.20
CA LEU A 414 -2.46 10.93 -17.71
C LEU A 414 -2.59 12.40 -17.36
N ILE A 415 -2.68 12.69 -16.07
CA ILE A 415 -2.79 14.03 -15.52
C ILE A 415 -1.41 14.69 -15.57
N GLY A 416 -1.33 15.82 -16.26
CA GLY A 416 -0.10 16.57 -16.41
C GLY A 416 0.24 17.44 -15.21
N ILE A 417 1.40 18.08 -15.29
CA ILE A 417 1.86 19.12 -14.36
C ILE A 417 1.80 20.49 -15.05
N GLU A 418 1.48 21.55 -14.30
CA GLU A 418 1.55 22.92 -14.82
C GLU A 418 2.99 23.44 -14.71
N GLU A 419 3.67 23.63 -15.85
CA GLU A 419 5.06 24.10 -15.88
C GLU A 419 5.16 25.64 -15.90
N ALA A 420 4.12 26.29 -16.41
CA ALA A 420 3.96 27.74 -16.41
C ALA A 420 2.45 28.06 -16.42
N PRO A 421 2.02 29.30 -16.06
CA PRO A 421 0.61 29.65 -16.05
C PRO A 421 -0.12 29.30 -17.35
N GLY A 422 -1.08 28.37 -17.25
CA GLY A 422 -1.86 27.83 -18.35
C GLY A 422 -1.08 26.95 -19.32
N VAL A 423 0.10 26.43 -18.96
CA VAL A 423 0.91 25.51 -19.77
C VAL A 423 1.11 24.22 -18.99
N PHE A 424 0.54 23.14 -19.49
CA PHE A 424 0.61 21.83 -18.86
C PHE A 424 1.48 20.88 -19.69
N ARG A 425 2.30 20.09 -19.01
CA ARG A 425 3.05 18.98 -19.58
C ARG A 425 2.42 17.66 -19.15
N ALA A 426 2.06 16.81 -20.09
CA ALA A 426 1.60 15.44 -19.84
C ALA A 426 2.41 14.47 -20.69
N GLY A 427 2.62 13.24 -20.21
CA GLY A 427 3.39 12.26 -20.97
C GLY A 427 3.01 10.82 -20.66
N PHE A 428 3.46 9.89 -21.51
CA PHE A 428 3.18 8.46 -21.40
C PHE A 428 4.40 7.62 -21.72
N ALA A 429 5.02 7.01 -20.71
CA ALA A 429 6.08 6.02 -20.93
C ALA A 429 5.48 4.70 -21.44
N TYR A 430 5.81 4.35 -22.68
CA TYR A 430 5.28 3.16 -23.37
C TYR A 430 6.33 2.08 -23.61
N GLN A 431 7.63 2.39 -23.47
CA GLN A 431 8.69 1.40 -23.45
C GLN A 431 9.66 1.71 -22.31
N GLN A 432 9.94 0.72 -21.45
CA GLN A 432 10.87 0.83 -20.33
C GLN A 432 11.39 -0.56 -19.99
N ALA A 433 12.70 -0.77 -20.02
CA ALA A 433 13.26 -2.04 -19.53
C ALA A 433 13.14 -2.13 -18.01
N GLY A 434 12.78 -3.31 -17.50
CA GLY A 434 12.72 -3.58 -16.06
C GLY A 434 14.13 -3.70 -15.48
N VAL A 435 14.53 -2.76 -14.63
CA VAL A 435 15.81 -2.76 -13.93
C VAL A 435 15.60 -2.31 -12.49
N GLN A 436 16.14 -3.07 -11.54
CA GLN A 436 15.98 -2.80 -10.11
C GLN A 436 14.49 -2.68 -9.71
N MET A 437 14.07 -1.53 -9.20
CA MET A 437 12.71 -1.23 -8.75
C MET A 437 11.79 -0.70 -9.87
N MET A 438 12.34 -0.50 -11.09
CA MET A 438 11.56 -0.04 -12.23
C MET A 438 10.78 -1.20 -12.85
N GLU A 439 9.47 -1.03 -12.96
CA GLU A 439 8.61 -1.97 -13.68
C GLU A 439 8.93 -1.94 -15.19
N ALA A 440 8.97 -3.12 -15.81
CA ALA A 440 9.10 -3.23 -17.26
C ALA A 440 7.81 -2.75 -17.94
N ARG A 441 7.94 -1.98 -19.02
CA ARG A 441 6.82 -1.54 -19.86
C ARG A 441 7.14 -1.87 -21.31
N ASP A 442 6.19 -2.52 -21.98
CA ASP A 442 6.23 -2.73 -23.41
C ASP A 442 4.82 -2.59 -23.96
N LYS A 443 4.51 -1.41 -24.48
CA LYS A 443 3.15 -0.99 -24.85
C LYS A 443 3.14 -0.46 -26.27
N SER A 444 2.18 -0.93 -27.06
CA SER A 444 1.93 -0.44 -28.42
C SER A 444 0.80 0.58 -28.40
N VAL A 445 1.11 1.87 -28.54
CA VAL A 445 0.11 2.95 -28.55
C VAL A 445 -0.78 2.83 -29.79
N THR A 446 -2.10 2.68 -29.59
CA THR A 446 -3.06 2.53 -30.70
C THR A 446 -3.85 3.81 -30.95
N ALA A 447 -4.11 4.60 -29.92
CA ALA A 447 -4.81 5.88 -30.06
C ALA A 447 -4.54 6.81 -28.87
N TYR A 448 -4.71 8.12 -29.07
CA TYR A 448 -4.62 9.11 -27.99
C TYR A 448 -5.51 10.34 -28.25
N ALA A 449 -5.79 11.10 -27.20
CA ALA A 449 -6.51 12.38 -27.25
C ALA A 449 -6.05 13.26 -26.09
N PHE A 450 -6.36 14.56 -26.15
CA PHE A 450 -5.98 15.50 -25.08
C PHE A 450 -7.22 16.01 -24.38
N PHE A 451 -7.10 16.38 -23.12
CA PHE A 451 -8.23 16.91 -22.37
C PHE A 451 -7.81 17.97 -21.35
N ILE A 452 -8.78 18.81 -20.98
CA ILE A 452 -8.75 19.61 -19.76
C ILE A 452 -9.99 19.30 -18.92
N ASP A 453 -9.85 19.30 -17.61
CA ASP A 453 -10.95 19.22 -16.66
C ASP A 453 -11.23 20.64 -16.15
N VAL A 454 -12.46 21.12 -16.31
CA VAL A 454 -12.85 22.50 -15.98
C VAL A 454 -14.03 22.52 -15.04
N ARG A 455 -13.89 23.23 -13.92
CA ARG A 455 -14.98 23.48 -12.99
C ARG A 455 -15.87 24.61 -13.50
N ARG A 456 -17.15 24.31 -13.73
CA ARG A 456 -18.18 25.23 -14.22
C ARG A 456 -19.33 25.27 -13.22
N GLY A 457 -19.23 26.14 -12.22
CA GLY A 457 -20.16 26.15 -11.08
C GLY A 457 -19.80 25.05 -10.08
N ASP A 458 -20.73 24.16 -9.79
CA ASP A 458 -20.61 23.04 -8.83
C ASP A 458 -20.13 21.72 -9.48
N ARG A 459 -20.01 21.68 -10.81
CA ARG A 459 -19.61 20.49 -11.56
C ARG A 459 -18.24 20.65 -12.21
N VAL A 460 -17.55 19.53 -12.41
CA VAL A 460 -16.35 19.46 -13.26
C VAL A 460 -16.71 18.75 -14.56
N VAL A 461 -16.38 19.38 -15.69
CA VAL A 461 -16.58 18.82 -17.04
C VAL A 461 -15.22 18.55 -17.69
N ARG A 462 -15.10 17.44 -18.40
CA ARG A 462 -13.92 17.13 -19.21
C ARG A 462 -14.13 17.60 -20.64
N LEU A 463 -13.26 18.47 -21.10
CA LEU A 463 -13.27 19.02 -22.45
C LEU A 463 -12.20 18.33 -23.28
N TRP A 464 -12.60 17.73 -24.39
CA TRP A 464 -11.75 16.90 -25.22
C TRP A 464 -11.25 17.65 -26.44
N HIS A 465 -9.95 17.51 -26.72
CA HIS A 465 -9.39 17.84 -28.01
C HIS A 465 -9.07 16.54 -28.76
N SER A 466 -9.92 16.25 -29.74
CA SER A 466 -9.94 15.03 -30.55
C SER A 466 -10.32 15.36 -32.01
N ARG A 467 -10.33 14.36 -32.90
CA ARG A 467 -10.78 14.48 -34.29
C ARG A 467 -12.31 14.40 -34.38
N HIS A 468 -13.01 15.32 -33.73
CA HIS A 468 -14.48 15.36 -33.68
C HIS A 468 -15.10 14.04 -33.17
N GLY A 469 -14.63 13.58 -32.01
CA GLY A 469 -15.06 12.33 -31.38
C GLY A 469 -14.25 11.09 -31.75
N ALA A 470 -13.29 11.20 -32.68
CA ALA A 470 -12.29 10.16 -32.94
C ALA A 470 -10.94 10.52 -32.31
N ASN A 471 -10.25 9.53 -31.74
CA ASN A 471 -8.91 9.73 -31.19
C ASN A 471 -7.86 9.83 -32.32
N TYR A 472 -6.75 10.50 -32.03
CA TYR A 472 -5.56 10.53 -32.89
C TYR A 472 -4.81 9.20 -32.84
N THR A 473 -4.00 8.95 -33.86
CA THR A 473 -3.06 7.82 -33.97
C THR A 473 -1.63 8.35 -34.12
N LEU A 474 -0.60 7.54 -33.87
CA LEU A 474 0.80 7.99 -34.04
C LEU A 474 1.09 8.56 -35.45
N PRO A 475 0.57 7.97 -36.55
CA PRO A 475 0.64 8.57 -37.88
C PRO A 475 0.11 10.01 -37.97
N ASP A 476 -0.98 10.35 -37.25
CA ASP A 476 -1.56 11.70 -37.27
C ASP A 476 -0.60 12.77 -36.71
N ALA A 477 0.42 12.38 -35.95
CA ALA A 477 1.48 13.25 -35.43
C ALA A 477 2.81 13.14 -36.18
N PHE A 478 3.21 11.93 -36.59
CA PHE A 478 4.61 11.63 -36.93
C PHE A 478 4.83 11.11 -38.36
N ASP A 479 3.80 11.03 -39.22
CA ASP A 479 3.98 10.69 -40.65
C ASP A 479 4.55 11.86 -41.48
N LEU A 480 4.40 13.09 -40.99
CA LEU A 480 5.05 14.27 -41.56
C LEU A 480 6.51 14.39 -41.06
N PRO A 481 7.40 15.11 -41.77
CA PRO A 481 8.77 15.31 -41.32
C PRO A 481 8.85 15.89 -39.90
N THR A 482 9.46 15.16 -38.98
CA THR A 482 9.60 15.60 -37.58
C THR A 482 10.82 16.48 -37.38
N TYR A 483 10.77 17.38 -36.40
CA TYR A 483 11.95 18.09 -35.90
C TYR A 483 12.65 17.24 -34.82
N ASN A 484 13.92 16.92 -35.02
CA ASN A 484 14.70 16.12 -34.08
C ASN A 484 15.50 17.04 -33.14
N GLU A 485 15.24 16.94 -31.85
CA GLU A 485 15.99 17.59 -30.79
C GLU A 485 16.86 16.58 -30.04
N SER A 486 18.18 16.80 -30.02
CA SER A 486 19.08 15.95 -29.24
C SER A 486 18.92 16.23 -27.74
N ILE A 487 18.85 15.16 -26.95
CA ILE A 487 18.85 15.21 -25.48
C ILE A 487 19.98 14.30 -24.96
N PRO A 488 20.34 14.35 -23.66
CA PRO A 488 21.31 13.42 -23.09
C PRO A 488 20.93 11.96 -23.39
N TYR A 489 21.84 11.22 -24.04
CA TYR A 489 21.69 9.79 -24.38
C TYR A 489 20.47 9.46 -25.26
N GLY A 490 19.93 10.44 -26.00
CA GLY A 490 18.65 10.27 -26.66
C GLY A 490 18.28 11.39 -27.63
N HIS A 491 16.99 11.40 -28.00
CA HIS A 491 16.38 12.48 -28.78
C HIS A 491 14.88 12.60 -28.51
N LEU A 492 14.31 13.75 -28.87
CA LEU A 492 12.87 14.00 -28.98
C LEU A 492 12.52 14.25 -30.45
N LEU A 493 11.57 13.49 -30.99
CA LEU A 493 10.99 13.74 -32.30
C LEU A 493 9.71 14.55 -32.13
N TRP A 494 9.76 15.83 -32.50
CA TRP A 494 8.62 16.74 -32.42
C TRP A 494 7.78 16.66 -33.69
N ALA A 495 6.45 16.59 -33.52
CA ALA A 495 5.48 16.63 -34.60
C ALA A 495 5.60 17.93 -35.41
N ASP A 496 5.44 17.84 -36.73
CA ASP A 496 5.48 18.99 -37.62
C ASP A 496 4.35 19.98 -37.30
N ALA A 497 4.58 21.28 -37.50
CA ALA A 497 3.56 22.31 -37.28
C ALA A 497 2.29 22.13 -38.13
N ALA A 498 2.36 21.36 -39.24
CA ALA A 498 1.24 20.98 -40.09
C ALA A 498 0.58 19.64 -39.71
N ALA A 499 1.10 18.92 -38.72
CA ALA A 499 0.50 17.67 -38.24
C ALA A 499 -0.95 17.89 -37.79
N LEU A 500 -1.78 16.84 -37.93
CA LEU A 500 -3.21 16.91 -37.58
C LEU A 500 -3.39 17.17 -36.09
N VAL A 501 -2.52 16.60 -35.26
CA VAL A 501 -2.52 16.77 -33.81
C VAL A 501 -2.35 18.24 -33.35
N LEU A 502 -1.78 19.10 -34.20
CA LEU A 502 -1.55 20.53 -33.92
C LEU A 502 -2.55 21.44 -34.65
N GLU A 503 -3.64 20.91 -35.19
CA GLU A 503 -4.63 21.71 -35.93
C GLU A 503 -5.29 22.79 -35.08
N SER A 504 -5.67 22.49 -33.83
CA SER A 504 -6.26 23.50 -32.93
C SER A 504 -5.34 24.67 -32.67
N ARG A 505 -4.02 24.44 -32.59
CA ARG A 505 -3.05 25.52 -32.42
C ARG A 505 -3.13 26.51 -33.56
N ARG A 506 -3.24 26.02 -34.80
CA ARG A 506 -3.37 26.85 -36.00
C ARG A 506 -4.73 27.55 -36.08
N ALA A 507 -5.79 26.92 -35.59
CA ALA A 507 -7.12 27.52 -35.57
C ALA A 507 -7.27 28.66 -34.54
N CYS A 508 -6.41 28.68 -33.51
CA CYS A 508 -6.52 29.59 -32.37
C CYS A 508 -5.48 30.71 -32.32
N GLN A 509 -4.51 30.69 -33.24
CA GLN A 509 -3.53 31.75 -33.46
C GLN A 509 -3.97 32.61 -34.65
#